data_AF-A0A357Z2P5-F1
#
_entry.id   AF-A0A357Z2P5-F1
#
_cell.length_a   1.000
_cell.length_b   1.000
_cell.length_c   1.000
_cell.angle_alpha   90.00
_cell.angle_beta   90.00
_cell.angle_gamma   90.00
#
_symmetry.space_group_name_H-M   'P 1'
#
loop_
_entity.id
_entity.type
_entity.pdbx_description
1 polymer ?
#
loop_
_entity_poly.entity_id
_entity_poly.type
_entity_poly.pdbx_seq_one_letter_code
_entity_poly.pdbx_strand_id
1 'polypeptide(L)' 'MLLKIDMTSEVPIYRQIRDGVVLGVAGGRLSAGE' A
#
# COMPACT_ATOMS: atom_id res chain seq x y z
N MET A 1 3.41 9.11 1.90
CA MET A 1 2.57 8.53 0.82
C MET A 1 1.14 8.42 1.34
N LEU A 2 0.14 8.91 0.61
CA LEU A 2 -1.26 8.59 0.92
C LEU A 2 -1.62 7.27 0.25
N LEU A 3 -1.85 6.22 1.05
CA LEU A 3 -2.37 4.94 0.55
C LEU A 3 -3.80 5.17 0.03
N LYS A 4 -4.06 4.81 -1.22
CA LYS A 4 -5.40 4.86 -1.80
C LYS A 4 -6.09 3.52 -1.52
N ILE A 5 -7.20 3.58 -0.81
CA ILE A 5 -8.02 2.40 -0.51
C ILE A 5 -9.28 2.45 -1.35
N ASP A 6 -9.59 1.34 -2.00
CA ASP A 6 -10.84 1.12 -2.69
C ASP A 6 -11.82 0.37 -1.78
N MET A 7 -12.84 1.09 -1.31
CA MET A 7 -13.88 0.54 -0.45
C MET A 7 -14.92 -0.29 -1.20
N THR A 8 -14.90 -0.28 -2.53
CA THR A 8 -15.79 -1.05 -3.40
C THR A 8 -15.16 -2.37 -3.87
N SER A 9 -13.85 -2.52 -3.65
CA SER A 9 -13.09 -3.70 -4.04
C SER A 9 -13.42 -4.91 -3.16
N GLU A 10 -13.45 -6.10 -3.77
CA GLU A 10 -13.51 -7.37 -3.04
C GLU A 10 -12.19 -7.72 -2.33
N VAL A 11 -11.10 -6.99 -2.63
CA VAL A 11 -9.80 -7.21 -1.98
C VAL A 11 -9.87 -6.67 -0.55
N PRO A 12 -9.56 -7.49 0.48
CA PRO A 12 -9.56 -7.03 1.86
C PRO A 12 -8.62 -5.82 2.08
N ILE A 13 -9.07 -4.85 2.88
CA ILE A 13 -8.35 -3.59 3.15
C ILE A 13 -6.88 -3.84 3.57
N TYR A 14 -6.63 -4.81 4.45
CA TYR A 14 -5.27 -5.10 4.91
C TYR A 14 -4.34 -5.55 3.77
N ARG A 15 -4.87 -6.23 2.74
CA ARG A 15 -4.11 -6.62 1.54
C ARG A 15 -3.85 -5.41 0.66
N GLN A 16 -4.83 -4.55 0.44
CA GLN A 16 -4.64 -3.31 -0.30
C GLN A 16 -3.53 -2.43 0.31
N ILE A 17 -3.50 -2.33 1.65
CA ILE A 17 -2.46 -1.62 2.39
C ILE A 17 -1.10 -2.29 2.20
N ARG A 18 -1.02 -3.61 2.44
CA ARG A 18 0.24 -4.37 2.29
C ARG A 18 0.83 -4.21 0.89
N ASP A 19 0.01 -4.38 -0.13
CA ASP A 19 0.44 -4.32 -1.52
C ASP A 19 0.90 -2.90 -1.88
N GLY A 20 0.19 -1.87 -1.40
CA GLY A 20 0.59 -0.47 -1.53
C GLY A 20 1.93 -0.15 -0.87
N VAL A 21 2.20 -0.71 0.32
CA VAL A 21 3.49 -0.58 1.01
C VAL A 21 4.59 -1.29 0.24
N VAL A 22 4.37 -2.54 -0.19
CA VAL A 22 5.35 -3.32 -0.98
C VAL A 22 5.72 -2.58 -2.26
N LEU A 23 4.73 -2.07 -3.00
CA LEU A 23 4.97 -1.27 -4.21
C LEU A 23 5.70 0.04 -3.92
N GLY A 24 5.41 0.68 -2.79
CA GLY A 24 6.10 1.88 -2.35
C GLY A 24 7.59 1.62 -2.06
N VAL A 25 7.90 0.54 -1.33
CA VAL A 25 9.28 0.15 -1.02
C VAL A 25 10.02 -0.31 -2.28
N ALA A 26 9.43 -1.20 -3.06
CA ALA A 26 10.04 -1.70 -4.31
C ALA A 26 10.31 -0.59 -5.32
N GLY A 27 9.47 0.46 -5.32
CA GLY A 27 9.63 1.64 -6.16
C GLY A 27 10.51 2.74 -5.58
N GLY A 28 11.15 2.53 -4.41
CA GLY A 28 11.98 3.54 -3.74
C GLY A 28 11.21 4.77 -3.21
N ARG A 29 9.89 4.67 -3.10
CA ARG A 29 8.98 5.72 -2.61
C ARG A 29 8.69 5.62 -1.10
N LEU A 30 9.12 4.53 -0.47
CA LEU A 30 9.08 4.31 0.96
C LEU A 30 10.43 3.80 1.45
N SER A 31 10.96 4.47 2.47
CA SER A 31 12.16 4.08 3.18
C SER A 31 11.79 3.14 4.32
N ALA A 32 12.65 2.17 4.64
CA ALA A 32 12.44 1.36 5.83
C ALA A 32 12.58 2.25 7.09
N GLY A 33 11.56 2.27 7.94
CA GLY A 33 11.58 3.00 9.22
C GLY A 33 10.95 4.40 9.20
N GLU A 34 10.39 4.84 8.06
CA GLU A 34 9.43 5.96 8.00
C GLU A 34 7.97 5.49 8.17
#